data_AF-A0A928TWB3-F1
#
_entry.id   AF-A0A928TWB3-F1
#
_cell.length_a   1.000
_cell.length_b   1.000
_cell.length_c   1.000
_cell.angle_alpha   90.00
_cell.angle_beta   90.00
_cell.angle_gamma   90.00
#
_symmetry.space_group_name_H-M   'P 1'
#
loop_
_entity.id
_entity.type
_entity.pdbx_description
1 polymer ?
#
loop_
_entity_poly.entity_id
_entity_poly.type
_entity_poly.pdbx_seq_one_letter_code
_entity_poly.pdbx_strand_id
1 'polypeptide(L)'
;MKSEEVAELIQSEIRTQKHEIDNLGWEWQTNLVPPRRVSFGYDPYDSNAAIELWVVFVEILENCRTGYTIVYDEEVNKFGLATSGHGNQPFFLGYYGSFLDTLKAM
;
A
#
# COMPACT_ATOMS: atom_id res chain seq x y z
N MET A 1 -6.98 13.58 -6.33
CA MET A 1 -5.68 13.82 -5.67
C MET A 1 -4.54 13.60 -6.67
N LYS A 2 -3.41 14.28 -6.51
CA LYS A 2 -2.18 14.10 -7.29
C LYS A 2 -1.17 13.22 -6.54
N SER A 3 -0.18 12.69 -7.25
CA SER A 3 0.90 11.88 -6.68
C SER A 3 1.64 12.59 -5.55
N GLU A 4 1.89 13.90 -5.69
CA GLU A 4 2.62 14.69 -4.69
C GLU A 4 1.81 14.86 -3.40
N GLU A 5 0.49 15.00 -3.52
CA GLU A 5 -0.40 15.14 -2.36
C GLU A 5 -0.44 13.83 -1.55
N VAL A 6 -0.45 12.68 -2.22
CA VAL A 6 -0.40 11.36 -1.55
C VAL A 6 0.96 11.15 -0.89
N ALA A 7 2.04 11.57 -1.54
CA ALA A 7 3.38 11.50 -0.96
C ALA A 7 3.48 12.35 0.31
N GLU A 8 2.99 13.59 0.27
CA GLU A 8 2.98 14.47 1.45
C GLU A 8 2.11 13.94 2.59
N LEU A 9 0.98 13.30 2.28
CA LEU A 9 0.14 12.63 3.29
C LEU A 9 0.95 11.59 4.07
N ILE A 10 1.65 10.71 3.35
CA ILE A 10 2.48 9.65 3.95
C ILE A 10 3.65 10.25 4.73
N GLN A 11 4.34 11.26 4.17
CA GLN A 11 5.44 11.93 4.86
C GLN A 11 4.97 12.66 6.12
N SER A 12 3.77 13.25 6.11
CA SER A 12 3.17 13.84 7.30
C SER A 12 2.90 12.79 8.38
N GLU A 13 2.36 11.64 7.99
CA GLU A 13 2.10 10.54 8.91
C GLU A 13 3.40 9.99 9.51
N ILE A 14 4.42 9.75 8.67
CA ILE A 14 5.75 9.28 9.10
C ILE A 14 6.38 10.25 10.11
N ARG A 15 6.30 11.55 9.84
CA ARG A 15 6.82 12.59 10.75
C ARG A 15 6.09 12.57 12.10
N THR A 16 4.78 12.38 12.08
CA THR A 16 3.93 12.40 13.29
C THR A 16 4.14 11.15 14.15
N GLN A 17 4.33 9.99 13.51
CA GLN A 17 4.44 8.69 14.19
C GLN A 17 5.88 8.15 14.22
N LYS A 18 6.86 9.06 14.14
CA LYS A 18 8.29 8.72 14.00
C LYS A 18 8.78 7.70 15.03
N HIS A 19 8.40 7.86 16.30
CA HIS A 19 8.84 6.95 17.36
C HIS A 19 8.35 5.51 17.13
N GLU A 20 7.13 5.31 16.65
CA GLU A 20 6.58 3.97 16.41
C GLU A 20 7.21 3.32 15.18
N ILE A 21 7.47 4.13 14.15
CA ILE A 21 8.11 3.72 12.91
C ILE A 21 9.57 3.31 13.13
N ASP A 22 10.31 4.07 13.94
CA ASP A 22 11.71 3.77 14.26
C ASP A 22 11.83 2.43 15.03
N ASN A 23 10.76 1.99 15.70
CA ASN A 23 10.71 0.73 16.46
C ASN A 23 10.37 -0.52 15.62
N LEU A 24 10.10 -0.38 14.31
CA LEU A 24 9.79 -1.53 13.45
C LEU A 24 10.98 -2.49 13.28
N GLY A 25 12.22 -2.00 13.45
CA GLY A 25 13.42 -2.85 13.48
C GLY A 25 13.91 -3.37 12.12
N TRP A 26 13.34 -2.89 11.00
CA TRP A 26 13.77 -3.21 9.63
C TRP A 26 13.72 -1.99 8.71
N GLU A 27 14.47 -2.05 7.59
CA GLU A 27 14.64 -0.92 6.65
C GLU A 27 13.49 -0.82 5.61
N TRP A 28 12.30 -0.44 6.06
CA TRP A 28 11.09 -0.32 5.23
C TRP A 28 11.12 0.86 4.23
N GLN A 29 11.96 1.87 4.46
CA GLN A 29 11.98 3.10 3.65
C GLN A 29 12.38 2.84 2.20
N THR A 30 13.18 1.79 1.97
CA THR A 30 13.64 1.38 0.63
C THR A 30 12.50 0.84 -0.25
N ASN A 31 11.38 0.47 0.38
CA ASN A 31 10.19 -0.07 -0.27
C ASN A 31 9.11 1.00 -0.56
N LEU A 32 9.31 2.24 -0.09
CA LEU A 32 8.47 3.37 -0.51
C LEU A 32 8.67 3.64 -2.00
N VAL A 33 7.57 3.75 -2.73
CA VAL A 33 7.59 4.06 -4.17
C VAL A 33 6.85 5.36 -4.45
N PRO A 34 7.18 6.08 -5.53
CA PRO A 34 6.38 7.22 -5.98
C PRO A 34 4.91 6.81 -6.15
N PRO A 35 3.95 7.55 -5.56
CA PRO A 35 2.54 7.19 -5.67
C PRO A 35 2.10 7.09 -7.11
N ARG A 36 1.53 5.95 -7.48
CA ARG A 36 1.01 5.68 -8.82
C ARG A 36 -0.32 4.96 -8.75
N ARG A 37 -1.25 5.29 -9.64
CA ARG A 37 -2.55 4.61 -9.71
C ARG A 37 -2.43 3.26 -10.39
N VAL A 38 -3.08 2.27 -9.81
CA VAL A 38 -3.14 0.89 -10.30
C VAL A 38 -4.53 0.33 -10.03
N SER A 39 -5.06 -0.39 -11.03
CA SER A 39 -6.28 -1.18 -10.91
C SER A 39 -6.02 -2.47 -10.14
N PHE A 40 -6.85 -2.76 -9.14
CA PHE A 40 -6.87 -4.02 -8.40
C PHE A 40 -8.24 -4.69 -8.54
N GLY A 41 -8.29 -6.03 -8.59
CA GLY A 41 -9.54 -6.74 -8.36
C GLY A 41 -9.97 -6.56 -6.89
N TYR A 42 -11.26 -6.34 -6.62
CA TYR A 42 -11.78 -6.20 -5.25
C TYR A 42 -12.90 -7.19 -4.88
N ASP A 43 -13.46 -7.91 -5.86
CA ASP A 43 -14.46 -8.96 -5.62
C ASP A 43 -13.93 -10.30 -6.18
N PRO A 44 -13.78 -11.35 -5.36
CA PRO A 44 -13.32 -12.65 -5.84
C PRO A 44 -14.37 -13.38 -6.70
N TYR A 45 -15.64 -12.92 -6.69
CA TYR A 45 -16.75 -13.50 -7.44
C TYR A 45 -17.11 -12.69 -8.71
N ASP A 46 -16.57 -11.47 -8.87
CA ASP A 46 -16.75 -10.66 -10.06
C ASP A 46 -15.40 -10.23 -10.64
N SER A 47 -14.98 -10.87 -11.73
CA SER A 47 -13.71 -10.57 -12.41
C SER A 47 -13.69 -9.20 -13.11
N ASN A 48 -14.81 -8.48 -13.17
CA ASN A 48 -14.88 -7.12 -13.69
C ASN A 48 -14.91 -6.06 -12.57
N ALA A 49 -15.04 -6.48 -11.31
CA ALA A 49 -15.02 -5.60 -10.15
C ALA A 49 -13.58 -5.14 -9.86
N ALA A 50 -13.26 -3.95 -10.37
CA ALA A 50 -11.96 -3.31 -10.19
C ALA A 50 -12.05 -2.03 -9.36
N ILE A 51 -11.02 -1.79 -8.55
CA ILE A 51 -10.83 -0.57 -7.77
C ILE A 51 -9.49 0.06 -8.15
N GLU A 52 -9.51 1.38 -8.35
CA GLU A 52 -8.31 2.16 -8.65
C GLU A 52 -7.72 2.71 -7.35
N LEU A 53 -6.49 2.30 -7.04
CA LEU A 53 -5.83 2.65 -5.79
C LEU A 53 -4.43 3.20 -6.03
N TRP A 54 -3.96 4.06 -5.12
CA TRP A 54 -2.60 4.59 -5.13
C TRP A 54 -1.64 3.57 -4.52
N VAL A 55 -0.73 3.02 -5.31
CA VAL A 55 0.38 2.21 -4.79
C VAL A 55 1.45 3.12 -4.21
N VAL A 56 1.83 2.87 -2.95
CA VAL A 56 2.76 3.75 -2.21
C VAL A 56 3.90 3.00 -1.55
N PHE A 57 3.77 1.68 -1.38
CA PHE A 57 4.79 0.80 -0.84
C PHE A 57 4.76 -0.54 -1.58
N VAL A 58 5.91 -1.10 -1.92
CA VAL A 58 6.02 -2.43 -2.51
C VAL A 58 7.09 -3.22 -1.77
N GLU A 59 6.69 -4.30 -1.11
CA GLU A 59 7.63 -5.23 -0.51
C GLU A 59 8.39 -6.00 -1.61
N ILE A 60 9.71 -5.86 -1.58
CA ILE A 60 10.63 -6.54 -2.50
C ILE A 60 11.37 -7.61 -1.70
N LEU A 61 11.00 -8.86 -1.90
CA LEU A 61 11.69 -9.99 -1.27
C LEU A 61 12.81 -10.47 -2.23
N GLU A 62 14.05 -10.53 -1.73
CA GLU A 62 15.25 -10.87 -2.53
C GLU A 62 15.10 -12.17 -3.35
N ASN A 63 14.23 -13.09 -2.92
CA ASN A 63 14.06 -14.41 -3.52
C ASN A 63 12.62 -14.75 -3.97
N CYS A 64 11.66 -13.82 -3.86
CA CYS A 64 10.26 -14.06 -4.23
C CYS A 64 9.70 -12.91 -5.07
N ARG A 65 9.01 -13.24 -6.17
CA ARG A 65 8.42 -12.26 -7.09
C ARG A 65 7.20 -11.50 -6.54
N THR A 66 6.78 -11.74 -5.29
CA THR A 66 5.52 -11.23 -4.77
C THR A 66 5.56 -11.05 -3.25
N GLY A 67 5.75 -9.80 -2.80
CA GLY A 67 5.43 -9.36 -1.43
C GLY A 67 4.11 -8.58 -1.38
N TYR A 68 3.76 -8.06 -0.21
CA TYR A 68 2.60 -7.18 -0.04
C TYR A 68 2.85 -5.79 -0.63
N THR A 69 1.77 -5.12 -0.98
CA THR A 69 1.74 -3.74 -1.48
C THR A 69 0.83 -2.92 -0.60
N ILE A 70 1.32 -1.79 -0.07
CA ILE A 70 0.44 -0.83 0.59
C ILE A 70 -0.16 0.08 -0.47
N VAL A 71 -1.48 0.20 -0.39
CA VAL A 71 -2.29 1.03 -1.27
C VAL A 71 -3.04 2.09 -0.47
N TYR A 72 -3.35 3.22 -1.10
CA TYR A 72 -4.16 4.30 -0.54
C TYR A 72 -5.38 4.55 -1.42
N ASP A 73 -6.53 4.67 -0.78
CA ASP A 73 -7.80 5.02 -1.40
C ASP A 73 -8.21 6.42 -0.99
N GLU A 74 -8.29 7.31 -1.98
CA GLU A 74 -8.66 8.71 -1.77
C GLU A 74 -10.16 8.91 -1.52
N GLU A 75 -11.03 7.99 -1.97
CA GLU A 75 -12.48 8.10 -1.82
C GLU A 75 -12.90 7.86 -0.37
N VAL A 76 -12.22 6.94 0.32
CA VAL A 76 -12.48 6.63 1.73
C VAL A 76 -11.38 7.12 2.68
N ASN A 77 -10.34 7.76 2.14
CA ASN A 77 -9.17 8.27 2.88
C ASN A 77 -8.56 7.21 3.81
N LYS A 78 -8.25 6.03 3.26
CA LYS A 78 -7.69 4.90 4.00
C LYS A 78 -6.59 4.20 3.24
N PHE A 79 -5.65 3.65 3.99
CA PHE A 79 -4.65 2.71 3.50
C PHE A 79 -5.13 1.27 3.63
N GLY A 80 -4.61 0.41 2.77
CA GLY A 80 -4.92 -1.01 2.75
C GLY A 80 -3.80 -1.85 2.15
N LEU A 81 -4.01 -3.15 2.14
CA LEU A 81 -3.06 -4.11 1.56
C LEU A 81 -3.56 -4.63 0.22
N ALA A 82 -2.62 -4.89 -0.66
CA ALA A 82 -2.84 -5.61 -1.90
C ALA A 82 -1.71 -6.61 -2.14
N THR A 83 -1.94 -7.58 -3.00
CA THR A 83 -0.90 -8.49 -3.48
C THR A 83 -0.58 -8.21 -4.93
N SER A 84 0.65 -8.50 -5.31
CA SER A 84 1.11 -8.47 -6.71
C SER A 84 0.51 -9.62 -7.56
N GLY A 85 -0.19 -10.58 -6.92
CA GLY A 85 -0.89 -11.70 -7.56
C GLY A 85 0.06 -12.78 -8.12
N HIS A 86 -0.15 -14.05 -7.77
CA HIS A 86 0.45 -15.16 -8.51
C HIS A 86 -0.36 -15.44 -9.78
N GLY A 87 0.08 -14.92 -10.93
CA GLY A 87 -0.37 -15.41 -12.23
C GLY A 87 -1.45 -14.63 -12.98
N ASN A 88 -1.72 -13.35 -12.65
CA ASN A 88 -1.91 -12.24 -13.63
C ASN A 88 -2.77 -11.05 -13.17
N GLN A 89 -3.32 -10.98 -11.96
CA GLN A 89 -3.99 -9.75 -11.53
C GLN A 89 -3.70 -9.40 -10.08
N PRO A 90 -3.29 -8.15 -9.80
CA PRO A 90 -3.12 -7.69 -8.43
C PRO A 90 -4.49 -7.60 -7.76
N PHE A 91 -4.56 -7.98 -6.48
CA PHE A 91 -5.82 -8.12 -5.74
C PHE A 91 -5.78 -7.31 -4.45
N PHE A 92 -6.85 -6.57 -4.19
CA PHE A 92 -7.01 -5.76 -2.97
C PHE A 92 -7.50 -6.65 -1.83
N LEU A 93 -6.77 -6.64 -0.71
CA LEU A 93 -7.05 -7.48 0.46
C LEU A 93 -7.95 -6.80 1.49
N GLY A 94 -7.99 -5.46 1.50
CA GLY A 94 -8.83 -4.69 2.42
C GLY A 94 -8.11 -3.50 3.04
N TYR A 95 -8.89 -2.66 3.73
CA TYR A 95 -8.41 -1.46 4.43
C TYR A 95 -7.94 -1.77 5.84
N TYR A 96 -6.85 -1.13 6.26
CA TYR A 96 -6.25 -1.28 7.58
C TYR A 96 -6.21 0.05 8.36
N GLY A 97 -6.53 1.19 7.72
CA GLY A 97 -6.63 2.48 8.39
C GLY A 97 -5.55 3.44 7.90
N SER A 98 -4.55 3.70 8.75
CA SER A 98 -3.43 4.59 8.44
C SER A 98 -2.29 3.86 7.70
N PHE A 99 -1.32 4.62 7.16
CA PHE A 99 -0.14 4.02 6.53
C PHE A 99 0.62 3.14 7.53
N LEU A 100 0.81 3.62 8.77
CA LEU A 100 1.53 2.87 9.80
C LEU A 100 0.76 1.64 10.26
N ASP A 101 -0.57 1.73 10.44
CA ASP A 101 -1.38 0.56 10.80
C ASP A 101 -1.26 -0.53 9.74
N THR A 102 -1.25 -0.13 8.47
CA THR A 102 -1.10 -1.03 7.34
C THR A 102 0.30 -1.64 7.29
N LEU A 103 1.35 -0.83 7.53
CA LEU A 103 2.74 -1.28 7.58
C LEU A 103 3.00 -2.28 8.73
N LYS A 104 2.33 -2.11 9.87
CA LYS A 104 2.40 -3.04 11.02
C LYS A 104 1.61 -4.34 10.80
N ALA A 105 0.64 -4.33 9.90
CA ALA A 105 -0.22 -5.47 9.62
C ALA A 105 0.34 -6.42 8.55
N MET A 106 1.38 -5.99 7.82
CA MET A 106 2.17 -6.81 6.92
C MET A 106 3.00 -7.84 7.70
#